data_AF-A0A0F0FKF6-F1
#
_entry.id   AF-A0A0F0FKF6-F1
#
_cell.length_a   1.000
_cell.length_b   1.000
_cell.length_c   1.000
_cell.angle_alpha   90.00
_cell.angle_beta   90.00
_cell.angle_gamma   90.00
#
_symmetry.space_group_name_H-M   'P 1'
#
loop_
_entity.id
_entity.type
_entity.pdbx_description
1 polymer ?
#
loop_
_entity_poly.entity_id
_entity_poly.type
_entity_poly.pdbx_seq_one_letter_code
_entity_poly.pdbx_strand_id
1 'polypeptide(L)'
;MALACAAAPLAAAAEPVADLEGPVGGWRHGGLSSELERYAAAYPKPPVDRGAQKYRTLIEGRLRKVGKADRKPPTLVVNGTAMPLYTDEQGRFARPWAFGRGSNSVEVVSADGASRQRLQFYEADATKTQAKLRAVLTWDDPKAEVDLHVISPDGGHAFFASPLLPEGGGLDVDSVDGAGPEIFSSAAPRPGVWLFYVNYWGNFNAAGYNFEKGANERDLITAKLTLIHNENTLNEKRETLVVPLRKLGELALMKSVRF
;
A
#
# COMPACT_ATOMS: atom_id res chain seq x y z
N MET A 1 -1.99 53.76 27.17
CA MET A 1 -2.38 52.34 27.17
C MET A 1 -1.63 51.67 26.03
N ALA A 2 -0.49 51.04 26.31
CA ALA A 2 0.37 50.45 25.29
C ALA A 2 -0.15 49.05 24.95
N LEU A 3 -0.49 48.84 23.67
CA LEU A 3 -0.94 47.55 23.15
C LEU A 3 0.31 46.66 22.95
N ALA A 4 0.49 45.67 23.82
CA ALA A 4 1.52 44.66 23.64
C ALA A 4 1.05 43.66 22.57
N CYS A 5 1.66 43.69 21.39
CA CYS A 5 1.52 42.62 20.40
C CYS A 5 2.19 41.36 20.93
N ALA A 6 1.40 40.38 21.35
CA ALA A 6 1.89 39.03 21.63
C ALA A 6 2.36 38.40 20.30
N ALA A 7 3.67 38.22 20.14
CA ALA A 7 4.21 37.40 19.07
C ALA A 7 3.79 35.94 19.31
N ALA A 8 2.96 35.40 18.43
CA ALA A 8 2.68 33.97 18.42
C ALA A 8 3.99 33.21 18.17
N PRO A 9 4.30 32.14 18.92
CA PRO A 9 5.47 31.34 18.63
C PRO A 9 5.32 30.75 17.23
N LEU A 10 6.32 30.96 16.37
CA LEU A 10 6.45 30.16 15.15
C LEU A 10 6.50 28.71 15.59
N ALA A 11 5.50 27.91 15.18
CA ALA A 11 5.58 26.47 15.31
C ALA A 11 6.87 26.02 14.62
N ALA A 12 7.83 25.50 15.39
CA ALA A 12 8.99 24.84 14.83
C ALA A 12 8.46 23.77 13.86
N ALA A 13 8.85 23.86 12.59
CA ALA A 13 8.53 22.82 11.63
C ALA A 13 9.08 21.52 12.22
N ALA A 14 8.20 20.56 12.51
CA ALA A 14 8.61 19.27 13.02
C ALA A 14 9.67 18.69 12.07
N GLU A 15 10.77 18.18 12.64
CA GLU A 15 11.81 17.57 11.81
C GLU A 15 11.18 16.50 10.91
N PRO A 16 11.55 16.45 9.62
CA PRO A 16 11.06 15.41 8.73
C PRO A 16 11.40 14.03 9.28
N VAL A 17 10.47 13.09 9.13
CA VAL A 17 10.61 11.71 9.61
C VAL A 17 11.64 10.94 8.77
N ALA A 18 11.71 11.27 7.48
CA ALA A 18 12.54 10.60 6.49
C ALA A 18 13.14 11.59 5.48
N ASP A 19 14.33 11.26 4.99
CA ASP A 19 14.85 11.81 3.74
C ASP A 19 14.17 11.08 2.59
N LEU A 20 13.09 11.66 2.07
CA LEU A 20 12.32 11.09 0.94
C LEU A 20 13.04 11.39 -0.38
N GLU A 21 13.31 10.34 -1.13
CA GLU A 21 13.89 10.40 -2.48
C GLU A 21 12.78 10.41 -3.55
N GLY A 22 11.65 9.73 -3.27
CA GLY A 22 10.49 9.70 -4.16
C GLY A 22 9.21 9.23 -3.45
N PRO A 23 8.01 9.56 -3.97
CA PRO A 23 7.77 10.50 -5.06
C PRO A 23 8.10 11.96 -4.66
N VAL A 24 8.20 12.84 -5.65
CA VAL A 24 8.35 14.29 -5.43
C VAL A 24 6.97 14.96 -5.42
N GLY A 25 6.84 15.99 -4.59
CA GLY A 25 5.59 16.74 -4.42
C GLY A 25 5.29 17.67 -5.61
N GLY A 26 4.05 18.15 -5.68
CA GLY A 26 3.62 19.11 -6.70
C GLY A 26 3.01 18.47 -7.95
N TRP A 27 3.15 19.11 -9.10
CA TRP A 27 2.56 18.64 -10.35
C TRP A 27 3.51 17.70 -11.08
N ARG A 28 3.03 16.51 -11.45
CA ARG A 28 3.80 15.52 -12.20
C ARG A 28 3.02 15.00 -13.40
N HIS A 29 3.77 14.49 -14.38
CA HIS A 29 3.22 13.78 -15.53
C HIS A 29 4.09 12.57 -15.83
N GLY A 30 3.64 11.38 -15.41
CA GLY A 30 4.41 10.13 -15.49
C GLY A 30 5.01 9.87 -16.88
N GLY A 31 4.21 10.00 -17.95
CA GLY A 31 4.64 9.77 -19.33
C GLY A 31 5.58 10.82 -19.94
N LEU A 32 5.89 11.92 -19.25
CA LEU A 32 6.90 12.90 -19.68
C LEU A 32 8.25 12.71 -18.98
N SER A 33 8.35 11.66 -18.15
CA SER A 33 9.55 11.32 -17.38
C SER A 33 10.00 9.89 -17.68
N SER A 34 11.29 9.61 -17.51
CA SER A 34 11.82 8.24 -17.56
C SER A 34 11.71 7.49 -16.22
N GLU A 35 11.06 8.08 -15.19
CA GLU A 35 10.85 7.46 -13.87
C GLU A 35 10.22 6.07 -14.02
N LEU A 36 9.22 5.97 -14.89
CA LEU A 36 8.44 4.74 -15.13
C LEU A 36 9.20 3.68 -15.92
N GLU A 37 10.33 4.02 -16.54
CA GLU A 37 11.17 3.08 -17.29
C GLU A 37 12.18 2.36 -16.40
N ARG A 38 12.34 2.80 -15.15
CA ARG A 38 13.23 2.16 -14.18
C ARG A 38 12.61 0.87 -13.67
N TYR A 39 13.43 -0.18 -13.63
CA TYR A 39 13.08 -1.41 -12.93
C TYR A 39 13.19 -1.15 -11.42
N ALA A 40 12.06 -1.29 -10.73
CA ALA A 40 11.92 -1.01 -9.32
C ALA A 40 11.51 -2.29 -8.58
N ALA A 41 12.19 -2.62 -7.49
CA ALA A 41 11.80 -3.69 -6.58
C ALA A 41 11.49 -3.10 -5.20
N ALA A 42 10.65 -3.80 -4.43
CA ALA A 42 10.44 -3.44 -3.04
C ALA A 42 11.74 -3.62 -2.22
N TYR A 43 11.95 -2.71 -1.27
CA TYR A 43 13.06 -2.76 -0.31
C TYR A 43 12.57 -2.45 1.12
N PRO A 44 13.06 -3.16 2.16
CA PRO A 44 13.94 -4.34 2.13
C PRO A 44 13.39 -5.46 1.26
N LYS A 45 14.31 -6.29 0.73
CA LYS A 45 13.92 -7.40 -0.14
C LYS A 45 12.92 -8.29 0.59
N PRO A 46 11.74 -8.53 0.00
CA PRO A 46 10.80 -9.47 0.57
C PRO A 46 11.35 -10.90 0.57
N PRO A 47 10.79 -11.79 1.42
CA PRO A 47 11.23 -13.18 1.49
C PRO A 47 11.13 -13.94 0.17
N VAL A 48 10.18 -13.57 -0.70
CA VAL A 48 10.09 -14.05 -2.08
C VAL A 48 10.40 -12.86 -2.98
N ASP A 49 11.48 -12.95 -3.75
CA ASP A 49 11.86 -11.94 -4.74
C ASP A 49 11.23 -12.33 -6.07
N ARG A 50 10.15 -11.65 -6.47
CA ARG A 50 9.49 -11.88 -7.76
C ARG A 50 9.99 -10.93 -8.86
N GLY A 51 11.08 -10.21 -8.58
CA GLY A 51 11.84 -9.41 -9.53
C GLY A 51 11.35 -7.98 -9.68
N ALA A 52 12.23 -7.12 -10.21
CA ALA A 52 11.95 -5.70 -10.40
C ALA A 52 10.97 -5.43 -11.55
N GLN A 53 10.09 -4.44 -11.38
CA GLN A 53 9.01 -4.10 -12.33
C GLN A 53 9.10 -2.67 -12.86
N LYS A 54 8.48 -2.43 -14.02
CA LYS A 54 8.36 -1.11 -14.65
C LYS A 54 6.99 -0.47 -14.40
N TYR A 55 6.86 0.82 -14.71
CA TYR A 55 5.60 1.58 -14.71
C TYR A 55 4.97 1.80 -13.32
N ARG A 56 5.77 1.69 -12.27
CA ARG A 56 5.43 2.04 -10.88
C ARG A 56 6.21 3.27 -10.44
N THR A 57 5.59 4.07 -9.58
CA THR A 57 6.32 5.09 -8.83
C THR A 57 6.80 4.44 -7.54
N LEU A 58 8.07 4.66 -7.20
CA LEU A 58 8.60 4.24 -5.92
C LEU A 58 8.29 5.29 -4.85
N ILE A 59 7.84 4.79 -3.71
CA ILE A 59 7.91 5.50 -2.45
C ILE A 59 9.21 5.08 -1.78
N GLU A 60 10.23 5.91 -1.86
CA GLU A 60 11.59 5.57 -1.47
C GLU A 60 12.27 6.66 -0.66
N GLY A 61 13.19 6.24 0.20
CA GLY A 61 13.96 7.13 1.04
C GLY A 61 14.57 6.43 2.23
N ARG A 62 14.97 7.23 3.21
CA ARG A 62 15.65 6.78 4.43
C ARG A 62 15.06 7.44 5.67
N LEU A 63 14.66 6.65 6.66
CA LEU A 63 14.24 7.16 7.96
C LEU A 63 15.42 7.87 8.65
N ARG A 64 15.16 9.07 9.18
CA ARG A 64 16.18 9.84 9.92
C ARG A 64 16.46 9.26 11.30
N LYS A 65 15.45 8.64 11.90
CA LYS A 65 15.53 7.94 13.18
C LYS A 65 15.10 6.50 12.96
N VAL A 66 16.06 5.59 13.08
CA VAL A 66 15.78 4.15 13.10
C VAL A 66 15.61 3.76 14.56
N GLY A 67 14.38 3.45 14.96
CA GLY A 67 14.11 2.89 16.29
C GLY A 67 14.85 1.57 16.45
N LYS A 68 15.51 1.35 17.60
CA LYS A 68 16.12 0.05 17.90
C LYS A 68 15.01 -0.98 18.05
N ALA A 69 14.80 -1.84 17.05
CA ALA A 69 13.90 -3.00 17.14
C ALA A 69 12.63 -2.74 17.96
N ASP A 70 12.00 -1.57 17.76
CA ASP A 70 10.74 -1.28 18.43
C ASP A 70 9.73 -2.33 17.95
N ARG A 71 8.94 -2.90 18.86
CA ARG A 71 7.91 -3.91 18.53
C ARG A 71 6.94 -3.48 17.44
N LYS A 72 6.88 -2.18 17.13
CA LYS A 72 5.99 -1.60 16.13
C LYS A 72 6.80 -0.84 15.07
N PRO A 73 6.69 -1.21 13.78
CA PRO A 73 7.30 -0.45 12.70
C PRO A 73 6.65 0.94 12.55
N PRO A 74 7.36 1.93 11.98
CA PRO A 74 6.77 3.15 11.44
C PRO A 74 5.60 2.85 10.49
N THR A 75 4.78 3.85 10.21
CA THR A 75 3.61 3.68 9.32
C THR A 75 3.80 4.45 8.02
N LEU A 76 3.58 3.79 6.90
CA LEU A 76 3.40 4.41 5.60
C LEU A 76 1.90 4.58 5.34
N VAL A 77 1.47 5.78 4.97
CA VAL A 77 0.09 6.09 4.62
C VAL A 77 0.06 6.58 3.18
N VAL A 78 -0.60 5.84 2.31
CA VAL A 78 -0.74 6.22 0.89
C VAL A 78 -2.20 6.46 0.58
N ASN A 79 -2.55 7.69 0.20
CA ASN A 79 -3.94 8.09 -0.01
C ASN A 79 -4.83 7.63 1.16
N GLY A 80 -4.41 7.90 2.40
CA GLY A 80 -5.15 7.48 3.61
C GLY A 80 -5.11 5.98 3.95
N THR A 81 -4.56 5.13 3.08
CA THR A 81 -4.37 3.70 3.36
C THR A 81 -3.10 3.50 4.18
N ALA A 82 -3.26 3.17 5.47
CA ALA A 82 -2.15 2.99 6.40
C ALA A 82 -1.65 1.53 6.41
N MET A 83 -0.33 1.37 6.35
CA MET A 83 0.36 0.08 6.41
C MET A 83 1.68 0.21 7.18
N PRO A 84 2.20 -0.89 7.75
CA PRO A 84 3.56 -0.90 8.28
C PRO A 84 4.61 -0.48 7.24
N LEU A 85 5.62 0.27 7.67
CA LEU A 85 6.79 0.60 6.87
C LEU A 85 8.01 -0.15 7.41
N TYR A 86 8.47 -1.14 6.65
CA TYR A 86 9.68 -1.89 6.97
C TYR A 86 10.90 -1.28 6.30
N THR A 87 12.02 -1.26 7.01
CA THR A 87 13.30 -0.69 6.56
C THR A 87 14.45 -1.64 6.85
N ASP A 88 15.61 -1.38 6.23
CA ASP A 88 16.86 -2.01 6.68
C ASP A 88 17.34 -1.39 8.00
N GLU A 89 18.45 -1.90 8.52
CA GLU A 89 19.10 -1.40 9.74
C GLU A 89 19.53 0.08 9.63
N GLN A 90 19.72 0.58 8.40
CA GLN A 90 20.08 1.96 8.12
C GLN A 90 18.85 2.85 7.88
N GLY A 91 17.64 2.30 7.91
CA GLY A 91 16.38 3.02 7.72
C GLY A 91 15.94 3.17 6.27
N ARG A 92 16.60 2.52 5.29
CA ARG A 92 16.23 2.61 3.87
C ARG A 92 15.01 1.78 3.55
N PHE A 93 14.18 2.30 2.65
CA PHE A 93 12.99 1.63 2.13
C PHE A 93 12.72 2.02 0.68
N ALA A 94 12.04 1.12 -0.03
CA ALA A 94 11.46 1.39 -1.34
C ALA A 94 10.16 0.59 -1.47
N ARG A 95 9.07 1.26 -1.85
CA ARG A 95 7.75 0.63 -2.00
C ARG A 95 7.13 1.05 -3.32
N PRO A 96 7.06 0.15 -4.31
CA PRO A 96 6.31 0.40 -5.53
C PRO A 96 4.84 0.67 -5.22
N TRP A 97 4.23 1.63 -5.91
CA TRP A 97 2.81 1.93 -5.77
C TRP A 97 2.18 2.31 -7.11
N ALA A 98 0.97 1.80 -7.40
CA ALA A 98 0.17 2.22 -8.54
C ALA A 98 -0.66 3.47 -8.23
N PHE A 99 -0.02 4.63 -8.22
CA PHE A 99 -0.74 5.90 -8.15
C PHE A 99 -1.62 6.06 -9.39
N GLY A 100 -2.91 6.31 -9.15
CA GLY A 100 -3.85 6.70 -10.19
C GLY A 100 -3.66 8.16 -10.57
N ARG A 101 -4.30 8.58 -11.67
CA ARG A 101 -4.36 9.99 -12.06
C ARG A 101 -5.02 10.84 -10.97
N GLY A 102 -4.72 12.14 -10.93
CA GLY A 102 -5.29 13.09 -9.98
C GLY A 102 -4.44 13.28 -8.72
N SER A 103 -5.08 13.72 -7.63
CA SER A 103 -4.36 14.07 -6.39
C SER A 103 -3.97 12.84 -5.59
N ASN A 104 -2.70 12.71 -5.25
CA ASN A 104 -2.17 11.62 -4.46
C ASN A 104 -1.34 12.17 -3.29
N SER A 105 -1.27 11.41 -2.20
CA SER A 105 -0.44 11.77 -1.04
C SER A 105 0.23 10.56 -0.42
N VAL A 106 1.41 10.81 0.11
CA VAL A 106 2.24 9.87 0.86
C VAL A 106 2.55 10.51 2.20
N GLU A 107 2.35 9.79 3.28
CA GLU A 107 2.73 10.22 4.62
C GLU A 107 3.55 9.13 5.31
N VAL A 108 4.65 9.52 5.94
CA VAL A 108 5.44 8.67 6.82
C VAL A 108 5.22 9.14 8.25
N VAL A 109 4.81 8.22 9.10
CA VAL A 109 4.55 8.44 10.53
C VAL A 109 5.58 7.66 11.33
N SER A 110 6.23 8.31 12.30
CA SER A 110 7.20 7.67 13.18
C SER A 110 6.57 6.52 13.98
N ALA A 111 7.40 5.57 14.45
CA ALA A 111 6.92 4.39 15.18
C ALA A 111 6.09 4.74 16.44
N ASP A 112 6.46 5.81 17.14
CA ASP A 112 5.75 6.37 18.29
C ASP A 112 4.50 7.19 17.92
N GLY A 113 4.29 7.49 16.64
CA GLY A 113 3.20 8.31 16.14
C GLY A 113 3.35 9.82 16.39
N ALA A 114 4.45 10.27 16.98
CA ALA A 114 4.66 11.66 17.40
C ALA A 114 5.01 12.60 16.24
N SER A 115 5.75 12.10 15.25
CA SER A 115 6.19 12.86 14.08
C SER A 115 5.57 12.33 12.80
N ARG A 116 5.22 13.25 11.90
CA ARG A 116 4.58 12.96 10.62
C ARG A 116 5.18 13.83 9.53
N GLN A 117 5.46 13.22 8.39
CA GLN A 117 5.90 13.92 7.19
C GLN A 117 4.99 13.52 6.05
N ARG A 118 4.27 14.50 5.50
CA ARG A 118 3.35 14.30 4.40
C ARG A 118 3.83 15.02 3.16
N LEU A 119 3.71 14.33 2.03
CA LEU A 119 3.93 14.80 0.69
C LEU A 119 2.61 14.68 -0.10
N GLN A 120 2.33 15.64 -0.96
CA GLN A 120 1.21 15.59 -1.90
C GLN A 120 1.70 15.92 -3.31
N PHE A 121 1.15 15.22 -4.30
CA PHE A 121 1.37 15.51 -5.70
C PHE A 121 0.10 15.31 -6.51
N TYR A 122 0.08 15.84 -7.74
CA TYR A 122 -0.98 15.66 -8.71
C TYR A 122 -0.43 14.96 -9.94
N GLU A 123 -0.95 13.77 -10.25
CA GLU A 123 -0.64 13.03 -11.47
C GLU A 123 -1.54 13.49 -12.62
N ALA A 124 -0.96 14.25 -13.54
CA ALA A 124 -1.65 14.80 -14.71
C ALA A 124 -1.67 13.85 -15.91
N ASP A 125 -0.93 12.74 -15.87
CA ASP A 125 -0.89 11.78 -16.96
C ASP A 125 -2.23 11.06 -17.14
N ALA A 126 -2.94 11.41 -18.22
CA ALA A 126 -4.23 10.84 -18.55
C ALA A 126 -4.18 9.35 -18.94
N THR A 127 -2.99 8.81 -19.21
CA THR A 127 -2.80 7.38 -19.51
C THR A 127 -2.77 6.52 -18.24
N LYS A 128 -2.57 7.13 -17.05
CA LYS A 128 -2.65 6.43 -15.77
C LYS A 128 -4.08 6.01 -15.49
N THR A 129 -4.23 4.79 -14.95
CA THR A 129 -5.53 4.24 -14.56
C THR A 129 -6.25 5.18 -13.60
N GLN A 130 -7.48 5.55 -13.95
CA GLN A 130 -8.42 6.15 -13.00
C GLN A 130 -9.30 5.04 -12.44
N ALA A 131 -8.98 4.54 -11.25
CA ALA A 131 -9.72 3.42 -10.68
C ALA A 131 -11.12 3.86 -10.24
N LYS A 132 -12.15 3.27 -10.86
CA LYS A 132 -13.53 3.39 -10.39
C LYS A 132 -13.82 2.43 -9.24
N LEU A 133 -13.15 1.28 -9.24
CA LEU A 133 -13.11 0.35 -8.12
C LEU A 133 -11.65 -0.04 -7.90
N ARG A 134 -11.15 0.19 -6.69
CA ARG A 134 -9.83 -0.23 -6.24
C ARG A 134 -9.94 -0.93 -4.91
N ALA A 135 -9.16 -1.98 -4.74
CA ALA A 135 -9.00 -2.65 -3.46
C ALA A 135 -7.51 -2.64 -3.10
N VAL A 136 -7.21 -2.30 -1.86
CA VAL A 136 -5.87 -2.35 -1.30
C VAL A 136 -5.91 -3.23 -0.06
N LEU A 137 -5.24 -4.37 -0.12
CA LEU A 137 -5.07 -5.30 0.97
C LEU A 137 -3.72 -5.06 1.64
N THR A 138 -3.67 -4.91 2.95
CA THR A 138 -2.42 -4.78 3.73
C THR A 138 -2.49 -5.66 4.97
N TRP A 139 -1.36 -5.99 5.59
CA TRP A 139 -1.34 -6.76 6.84
C TRP A 139 -0.21 -6.31 7.76
N ASP A 140 -0.22 -6.79 9.00
CA ASP A 140 0.67 -6.31 10.06
C ASP A 140 1.90 -7.20 10.35
N ASP A 141 2.06 -8.32 9.64
CA ASP A 141 3.16 -9.26 9.81
C ASP A 141 4.02 -9.38 8.53
N PRO A 142 5.31 -9.00 8.56
CA PRO A 142 6.14 -8.99 7.37
C PRO A 142 6.50 -10.38 6.84
N LYS A 143 6.28 -11.43 7.64
CA LYS A 143 6.53 -12.81 7.27
C LYS A 143 5.29 -13.55 6.83
N ALA A 144 4.10 -12.98 6.98
CA ALA A 144 2.89 -13.59 6.45
C ALA A 144 2.82 -13.44 4.92
N GLU A 145 2.44 -14.52 4.23
CA GLU A 145 2.03 -14.49 2.82
C GLU A 145 0.51 -14.43 2.78
N VAL A 146 -0.02 -13.35 2.22
CA VAL A 146 -1.45 -13.06 2.21
C VAL A 146 -1.86 -12.63 0.81
N ASP A 147 -2.76 -13.39 0.19
CA ASP A 147 -3.22 -13.12 -1.18
C ASP A 147 -4.61 -12.46 -1.25
N LEU A 148 -4.76 -11.48 -2.13
CA LEU A 148 -6.05 -10.92 -2.52
C LEU A 148 -6.67 -11.74 -3.66
N HIS A 149 -7.92 -12.15 -3.46
CA HIS A 149 -8.72 -12.82 -4.46
C HIS A 149 -9.95 -11.96 -4.76
N VAL A 150 -10.11 -11.55 -6.02
CA VAL A 150 -11.24 -10.72 -6.47
C VAL A 150 -12.08 -11.51 -7.46
N ILE A 151 -13.37 -11.65 -7.16
CA ILE A 151 -14.35 -12.27 -8.07
C ILE A 151 -15.25 -11.19 -8.66
N SER A 152 -15.31 -11.13 -9.98
CA SER A 152 -16.14 -10.21 -10.73
C SER A 152 -17.61 -10.70 -10.81
N PRO A 153 -18.56 -9.82 -11.17
CA PRO A 153 -19.97 -10.19 -11.25
C PRO A 153 -20.30 -11.29 -12.26
N ASP A 154 -19.48 -11.46 -13.31
CA ASP A 154 -19.61 -12.52 -14.32
C ASP A 154 -18.76 -13.76 -14.01
N GLY A 155 -18.15 -13.82 -12.83
CA GLY A 155 -17.42 -14.99 -12.34
C GLY A 155 -15.93 -15.04 -12.73
N GLY A 156 -15.40 -13.96 -13.32
CA GLY A 156 -13.96 -13.77 -13.47
C GLY A 156 -13.25 -13.75 -12.12
N HIS A 157 -12.03 -14.27 -12.06
CA HIS A 157 -11.28 -14.41 -10.82
C HIS A 157 -9.86 -13.86 -11.01
N ALA A 158 -9.57 -12.72 -10.37
CA ALA A 158 -8.23 -12.16 -10.29
C ALA A 158 -7.55 -12.57 -8.98
N PHE A 159 -6.36 -13.17 -9.09
CA PHE A 159 -5.50 -13.57 -7.97
C PHE A 159 -4.05 -13.74 -8.48
N PHE A 160 -3.09 -14.04 -7.60
CA PHE A 160 -1.65 -14.04 -7.95
C PHE A 160 -1.30 -14.78 -9.27
N ALA A 161 -1.88 -15.95 -9.54
CA ALA A 161 -1.56 -16.74 -10.74
C ALA A 161 -2.38 -16.35 -11.99
N SER A 162 -3.46 -15.59 -11.80
CA SER A 162 -4.26 -15.03 -12.89
C SER A 162 -4.63 -13.60 -12.52
N PRO A 163 -3.69 -12.64 -12.61
CA PRO A 163 -3.90 -11.31 -12.03
C PRO A 163 -4.88 -10.45 -12.82
N LEU A 164 -5.16 -10.78 -14.08
CA LEU A 164 -6.00 -9.99 -14.96
C LEU A 164 -7.37 -10.63 -15.16
N LEU A 165 -8.42 -9.81 -15.08
CA LEU A 165 -9.78 -10.20 -15.43
C LEU A 165 -10.00 -10.11 -16.94
N PRO A 166 -10.75 -11.04 -17.57
CA PRO A 166 -11.06 -10.99 -19.00
C PRO A 166 -11.76 -9.71 -19.46
N GLU A 167 -12.63 -9.15 -18.62
CA GLU A 167 -13.40 -7.93 -18.86
C GLU A 167 -12.62 -6.65 -18.55
N GLY A 168 -11.39 -6.79 -18.06
CA GLY A 168 -10.52 -5.68 -17.69
C GLY A 168 -10.52 -5.36 -16.20
N GLY A 169 -9.41 -4.77 -15.77
CA GLY A 169 -9.05 -4.69 -14.37
C GLY A 169 -8.27 -5.91 -13.92
N GLY A 170 -7.61 -5.78 -12.78
CA GLY A 170 -6.73 -6.82 -12.30
C GLY A 170 -5.92 -6.38 -11.10
N LEU A 171 -5.20 -7.35 -10.54
CA LEU A 171 -4.11 -7.09 -9.63
C LEU A 171 -3.01 -6.32 -10.37
N ASP A 172 -2.51 -5.31 -9.69
CA ASP A 172 -1.26 -4.68 -10.01
C ASP A 172 -0.17 -5.77 -10.15
N VAL A 173 0.57 -5.73 -11.27
CA VAL A 173 1.64 -6.68 -11.60
C VAL A 173 2.70 -6.66 -10.49
N ASP A 174 2.49 -7.62 -9.61
CA ASP A 174 3.23 -8.03 -8.43
C ASP A 174 3.27 -7.05 -7.25
N SER A 175 2.24 -7.21 -6.43
CA SER A 175 2.07 -6.68 -5.10
C SER A 175 2.18 -7.85 -4.08
N VAL A 176 2.87 -8.94 -4.45
CA VAL A 176 3.02 -10.24 -3.72
C VAL A 176 4.45 -10.46 -3.20
N ASP A 177 5.09 -9.34 -2.86
CA ASP A 177 6.50 -9.20 -2.50
C ASP A 177 6.56 -8.79 -1.00
N GLY A 178 6.34 -9.75 -0.10
CA GLY A 178 6.40 -9.54 1.35
C GLY A 178 5.18 -8.79 1.88
N ALA A 179 5.33 -7.95 2.92
CA ALA A 179 4.27 -7.40 3.78
C ALA A 179 3.13 -6.54 3.14
N GLY A 180 2.90 -6.65 1.84
CA GLY A 180 1.92 -5.92 1.08
C GLY A 180 2.39 -4.51 0.68
N PRO A 181 1.47 -3.69 0.12
CA PRO A 181 0.05 -4.02 -0.11
C PRO A 181 -0.13 -5.10 -1.18
N GLU A 182 -1.35 -5.59 -1.36
CA GLU A 182 -1.87 -6.12 -2.61
C GLU A 182 -2.92 -5.18 -3.21
N ILE A 183 -2.75 -4.77 -4.46
CA ILE A 183 -3.61 -3.74 -5.09
C ILE A 183 -4.36 -4.32 -6.28
N PHE A 184 -5.70 -4.26 -6.25
CA PHE A 184 -6.57 -4.46 -7.42
C PHE A 184 -7.06 -3.12 -7.95
N SER A 185 -7.18 -2.97 -9.26
CA SER A 185 -7.81 -1.79 -9.89
C SER A 185 -8.68 -2.18 -11.08
N SER A 186 -9.85 -1.53 -11.19
CA SER A 186 -10.69 -1.54 -12.40
C SER A 186 -11.16 -0.12 -12.74
N ALA A 187 -10.93 0.30 -13.98
CA ALA A 187 -11.36 1.61 -14.50
C ALA A 187 -12.83 1.59 -14.98
N ALA A 188 -13.36 0.41 -15.29
CA ALA A 188 -14.71 0.22 -15.78
C ALA A 188 -15.34 -1.04 -15.15
N PRO A 189 -15.49 -1.07 -13.81
CA PRO A 189 -16.09 -2.21 -13.12
C PRO A 189 -17.51 -2.45 -13.65
N ARG A 190 -17.78 -3.70 -14.04
CA ARG A 190 -19.10 -4.15 -14.46
C ARG A 190 -20.11 -3.96 -13.32
N PRO A 191 -21.37 -3.55 -13.62
CA PRO A 191 -22.44 -3.55 -12.65
C PRO A 191 -22.71 -4.95 -12.10
N GLY A 192 -22.93 -5.06 -10.79
CA GLY A 192 -23.22 -6.34 -10.15
C GLY A 192 -22.44 -6.54 -8.85
N VAL A 193 -22.40 -7.79 -8.38
CA VAL A 193 -21.79 -8.15 -7.11
C VAL A 193 -20.32 -8.50 -7.31
N TRP A 194 -19.45 -7.75 -6.66
CA TRP A 194 -18.02 -8.00 -6.56
C TRP A 194 -17.72 -8.64 -5.20
N LEU A 195 -16.88 -9.67 -5.20
CA LEU A 195 -16.47 -10.36 -3.98
C LEU A 195 -14.97 -10.21 -3.77
N PHE A 196 -14.59 -9.84 -2.55
CA PHE A 196 -13.21 -9.66 -2.13
C PHE A 196 -12.90 -10.66 -1.03
N TYR A 197 -11.99 -11.57 -1.33
CA TYR A 197 -11.50 -12.60 -0.44
C TYR A 197 -10.03 -12.36 -0.09
N VAL A 198 -9.65 -12.81 1.10
CA VAL A 198 -8.25 -12.89 1.53
C VAL A 198 -7.89 -14.36 1.73
N ASN A 199 -6.74 -14.74 1.23
CA ASN A 199 -6.13 -16.04 1.49
C ASN A 199 -4.94 -15.85 2.40
N TYR A 200 -4.96 -16.44 3.61
CA TYR A 200 -3.76 -16.50 4.42
C TYR A 200 -2.94 -17.72 4.03
N TRP A 201 -2.16 -17.62 2.96
CA TRP A 201 -1.52 -18.77 2.32
C TRP A 201 -0.49 -19.46 3.23
N GLY A 202 0.38 -18.68 3.86
CA GLY A 202 1.57 -19.22 4.51
C GLY A 202 2.34 -18.18 5.32
N ASN A 203 3.51 -18.58 5.80
CA ASN A 203 4.50 -17.66 6.33
C ASN A 203 5.85 -17.90 5.67
N PHE A 204 6.80 -17.02 5.95
CA PHE A 204 8.19 -17.16 5.58
C PHE A 204 9.08 -17.33 6.81
N ASN A 205 10.08 -18.19 6.67
CA ASN A 205 11.21 -18.27 7.58
C ASN A 205 12.53 -18.27 6.77
N ALA A 206 13.66 -18.47 7.44
CA ALA A 206 14.98 -18.48 6.78
C ALA A 206 15.13 -19.58 5.71
N ALA A 207 14.29 -20.63 5.73
CA ALA A 207 14.29 -21.73 4.77
C ALA A 207 13.28 -21.54 3.62
N GLY A 208 12.54 -20.42 3.57
CA GLY A 208 11.51 -20.14 2.56
C GLY A 208 10.10 -20.27 3.11
N TYR A 209 9.18 -20.84 2.32
CA TYR A 209 7.78 -21.03 2.73
C TYR A 209 7.68 -21.94 3.96
N ASN A 210 6.84 -21.53 4.89
CA ASN A 210 6.56 -22.20 6.14
C ASN A 210 5.05 -22.29 6.37
N PHE A 211 4.56 -23.50 6.58
CA PHE A 211 3.16 -23.80 6.87
C PHE A 211 2.96 -24.41 8.27
N GLU A 212 3.99 -24.37 9.11
CA GLU A 212 3.93 -24.86 10.48
C GLU A 212 3.05 -23.96 11.35
N LYS A 213 2.04 -24.57 11.98
CA LYS A 213 1.14 -23.87 12.89
C LYS A 213 1.92 -23.37 14.12
N GLY A 214 1.82 -22.07 14.40
CA GLY A 214 2.46 -21.45 15.58
C GLY A 214 3.87 -20.91 15.33
N ALA A 215 4.38 -20.99 14.10
CA ALA A 215 5.67 -20.41 13.71
C ALA A 215 5.57 -18.93 13.26
N ASN A 216 4.44 -18.28 13.53
CA ASN A 216 4.20 -16.87 13.21
C ASN A 216 4.96 -15.97 14.19
N GLU A 217 5.39 -14.78 13.77
CA GLU A 217 5.91 -13.78 14.72
C GLU A 217 4.80 -13.21 15.60
N ARG A 218 3.59 -13.13 15.06
CA ARG A 218 2.40 -12.69 15.77
C ARG A 218 1.44 -13.84 16.07
N ASP A 219 0.91 -13.82 17.29
CA ASP A 219 -0.19 -14.72 17.71
C ASP A 219 -1.46 -14.51 16.86
N LEU A 220 -1.68 -13.28 16.39
CA LEU A 220 -2.79 -12.90 15.53
C LEU A 220 -2.30 -11.92 14.46
N ILE A 221 -2.43 -12.33 13.20
CA ILE A 221 -2.15 -11.49 12.04
C ILE A 221 -3.45 -10.84 11.61
N THR A 222 -3.40 -9.54 11.31
CA THR A 222 -4.57 -8.78 10.91
C THR A 222 -4.38 -8.22 9.51
N ALA A 223 -5.30 -8.56 8.61
CA ALA A 223 -5.39 -7.97 7.29
C ALA A 223 -6.36 -6.78 7.28
N LYS A 224 -6.08 -5.79 6.44
CA LYS A 224 -6.94 -4.63 6.19
C LYS A 224 -7.24 -4.54 4.71
N LEU A 225 -8.53 -4.51 4.36
CA LEU A 225 -8.99 -4.27 3.01
C LEU A 225 -9.55 -2.84 2.94
N THR A 226 -8.93 -1.99 2.13
CA THR A 226 -9.46 -0.67 1.80
C THR A 226 -10.06 -0.72 0.40
N LEU A 227 -11.38 -0.60 0.32
CA LEU A 227 -12.12 -0.42 -0.93
C LEU A 227 -12.26 1.06 -1.23
N ILE A 228 -11.89 1.45 -2.44
CA ILE A 228 -11.90 2.82 -2.94
C ILE A 228 -12.78 2.86 -4.19
N HIS A 229 -13.85 3.64 -4.13
CA HIS A 229 -14.73 3.90 -5.27
C HIS A 229 -14.40 5.26 -5.86
N ASN A 230 -14.35 5.36 -7.19
CA ASN A 230 -14.11 6.59 -7.95
C ASN A 230 -12.90 7.39 -7.44
N GLU A 231 -11.74 6.72 -7.34
CA GLU A 231 -10.50 7.27 -6.80
C GLU A 231 -10.15 8.62 -7.45
N ASN A 232 -9.75 9.58 -6.63
CA ASN A 232 -9.33 10.92 -7.03
C ASN A 232 -10.40 11.71 -7.80
N THR A 233 -11.68 11.50 -7.47
CA THR A 233 -12.80 12.30 -7.97
C THR A 233 -13.62 12.90 -6.83
N LEU A 234 -14.54 13.82 -7.15
CA LEU A 234 -15.49 14.38 -6.18
C LEU A 234 -16.44 13.32 -5.58
N ASN A 235 -16.57 12.17 -6.24
CA ASN A 235 -17.43 11.07 -5.81
C ASN A 235 -16.64 9.95 -5.13
N GLU A 236 -15.40 10.23 -4.70
CA GLU A 236 -14.58 9.24 -4.05
C GLU A 236 -15.21 8.77 -2.74
N LYS A 237 -15.28 7.45 -2.54
CA LYS A 237 -15.68 6.85 -1.26
C LYS A 237 -14.67 5.78 -0.87
N ARG A 238 -14.31 5.75 0.41
CA ARG A 238 -13.42 4.73 0.98
C ARG A 238 -14.11 3.96 2.09
N GLU A 239 -13.92 2.65 2.12
CA GLU A 239 -14.32 1.76 3.21
C GLU A 239 -13.13 0.88 3.58
N THR A 240 -12.77 0.86 4.86
CA THR A 240 -11.70 -0.01 5.37
C THR A 240 -12.28 -1.05 6.30
N LEU A 241 -12.00 -2.32 6.02
CA LEU A 241 -12.34 -3.45 6.87
C LEU A 241 -11.06 -4.03 7.46
N VAL A 242 -11.16 -4.51 8.69
CA VAL A 242 -10.05 -5.13 9.42
C VAL A 242 -10.48 -6.55 9.75
N VAL A 243 -9.74 -7.54 9.28
CA VAL A 243 -10.08 -8.96 9.44
C VAL A 243 -8.90 -9.71 10.06
N PRO A 244 -9.11 -10.38 11.21
CA PRO A 244 -8.11 -11.29 11.76
C PRO A 244 -7.98 -12.53 10.88
N LEU A 245 -6.74 -12.90 10.53
CA LEU A 245 -6.42 -14.14 9.83
C LEU A 245 -6.32 -15.27 10.85
N ARG A 246 -7.12 -16.32 10.69
CA ARG A 246 -7.29 -17.36 11.73
C ARG A 246 -6.56 -18.65 11.40
N LYS A 247 -6.55 -19.07 10.14
CA LYS A 247 -5.99 -20.36 9.73
C LYS A 247 -5.20 -20.23 8.42
N LEU A 248 -4.07 -20.94 8.37
CA LEU A 248 -3.27 -21.10 7.15
C LEU A 248 -4.08 -21.81 6.06
N GLY A 249 -3.98 -21.31 4.83
CA GLY A 249 -4.74 -21.72 3.65
C GLY A 249 -6.22 -21.36 3.69
N GLU A 250 -6.69 -20.58 4.66
CA GLU A 250 -8.08 -20.14 4.72
C GLU A 250 -8.35 -19.04 3.69
N LEU A 251 -9.31 -19.30 2.80
CA LEU A 251 -9.88 -18.29 1.92
C LEU A 251 -11.12 -17.67 2.58
N ALA A 252 -10.95 -16.50 3.18
CA ALA A 252 -12.00 -15.80 3.91
C ALA A 252 -12.63 -14.69 3.07
N LEU A 253 -13.96 -14.65 2.98
CA LEU A 253 -14.67 -13.51 2.38
C LEU A 253 -14.52 -12.29 3.29
N MET A 254 -13.87 -11.23 2.82
CA MET A 254 -13.76 -9.97 3.54
C MET A 254 -14.96 -9.07 3.29
N LYS A 255 -15.37 -8.95 2.02
CA LYS A 255 -16.43 -8.02 1.63
C LYS A 255 -17.10 -8.45 0.33
N SER A 256 -18.42 -8.27 0.31
CA SER A 256 -19.22 -8.21 -0.92
C SER A 256 -19.67 -6.77 -1.13
N VAL A 257 -19.51 -6.23 -2.33
CA VAL A 257 -20.05 -4.92 -2.70
C VAL A 257 -20.85 -5.04 -3.99
N ARG A 258 -21.88 -4.21 -4.12
CA ARG A 258 -22.60 -4.04 -5.38
C ARG A 258 -22.13 -2.75 -6.02
N PHE A 259 -21.61 -2.85 -7.24
CA PHE A 259 -21.22 -1.70 -8.07
C PHE A 259 -22.31 -1.43 -9.10
#